data_AF-A0A0J7K1C3-F1
#
_entry.id   AF-A0A0J7K1C3-F1
#
_cell.length_a   1.000
_cell.length_b   1.000
_cell.length_c   1.000
_cell.angle_alpha   90.00
_cell.angle_beta   90.00
_cell.angle_gamma   90.00
#
_symmetry.space_group_name_H-M   'P 1'
#
loop_
_entity.id
_entity.type
_entity.pdbx_description
1 polymer ?
#
loop_
_entity_poly.entity_id
_entity_poly.type
_entity_poly.pdbx_seq_one_letter_code
_entity_poly.pdbx_strand_id
1 'polypeptide(L)'
;MIWQHIYIPVLPLSLIDYLLAPMPFLIGVPTLTLQKVPKSDLGEVVILDADNNMIESPFQDLESLPQDVVTNLKKALRNRSTLLGDGVSRAFLRALVQLTAGYREALTLQQGERITFNQNAFVESRPSSMQPFLRKMLELQIFQQFIEERLNMLNSGLGFSDEFEMEACSYSAKSSSKFMQQYREWTYTMRKESSAFFRSVKDKANPAVKYAVKS
;
A
#
# COMPACT_ATOMS: atom_id res chain seq x y z
N MET A 1 -1.47 -1.83 0.42
CA MET A 1 -0.28 -2.47 1.02
C MET A 1 -0.74 -3.45 2.07
N ILE A 2 -0.38 -4.71 1.93
CA ILE A 2 -0.77 -5.82 2.82
C ILE A 2 0.50 -6.62 3.12
N TRP A 3 0.66 -7.15 4.33
CA TRP A 3 1.80 -8.01 4.68
C TRP A 3 1.85 -9.25 3.77
N GLN A 4 3.02 -9.54 3.21
CA GLN A 4 3.19 -10.56 2.16
C GLN A 4 3.90 -11.84 2.63
N HIS A 5 4.44 -11.85 3.85
CA HIS A 5 5.19 -12.99 4.38
C HIS A 5 4.39 -13.72 5.47
N ILE A 6 5.06 -14.56 6.26
CA ILE A 6 4.41 -15.36 7.31
C ILE A 6 3.62 -14.44 8.24
N TYR A 7 2.33 -14.74 8.38
CA TYR A 7 1.43 -14.04 9.28
C TYR A 7 0.65 -15.06 10.11
N ILE A 8 0.96 -15.12 11.40
CA ILE A 8 0.32 -16.06 12.34
C ILE A 8 -0.15 -15.24 13.55
N PRO A 9 -1.43 -14.82 13.60
CA PRO A 9 -1.93 -13.96 14.69
C PRO A 9 -1.70 -14.54 16.09
N VAL A 10 -1.81 -15.86 16.24
CA VAL A 10 -1.52 -16.58 17.49
C VAL A 10 -0.83 -17.89 17.15
N LEU A 11 0.41 -18.06 17.61
CA LEU A 11 1.24 -19.22 17.32
C LEU A 11 0.86 -20.41 18.22
N PRO A 12 0.38 -21.53 17.66
CA PRO A 12 0.20 -22.75 18.41
C PRO A 12 1.56 -23.39 18.73
N LEU A 13 1.66 -24.09 19.87
CA LEU A 13 2.91 -24.70 20.34
C LEU A 13 3.52 -25.69 19.33
N SER A 14 2.69 -26.38 18.54
CA SER A 14 3.15 -27.34 17.52
C SER A 14 3.88 -26.68 16.35
N LEU A 15 3.78 -25.35 16.20
CA LEU A 15 4.41 -24.58 15.12
C LEU A 15 5.53 -23.68 15.66
N ILE A 16 6.09 -23.98 16.85
CA ILE A 16 7.09 -23.13 17.51
C ILE A 16 8.34 -22.90 16.65
N ASP A 17 8.70 -23.87 15.81
CA ASP A 17 9.85 -23.81 14.92
C ASP A 17 9.73 -22.70 13.84
N TYR A 18 8.53 -22.20 13.58
CA TYR A 18 8.34 -21.04 12.68
C TYR A 18 8.97 -19.76 13.20
N LEU A 19 9.29 -19.67 14.49
CA LEU A 19 10.04 -18.55 15.06
C LEU A 19 11.49 -18.49 14.57
N LEU A 20 12.01 -19.58 14.00
CA LEU A 20 13.36 -19.68 13.43
C LEU A 20 13.38 -19.37 11.93
N ALA A 21 12.26 -18.93 11.35
CA ALA A 21 12.16 -18.67 9.92
C ALA A 21 13.09 -17.50 9.51
N PRO A 22 13.93 -17.67 8.48
CA PRO A 22 14.88 -16.62 8.04
C PRO A 22 14.22 -15.52 7.21
N MET A 23 12.96 -15.71 6.81
CA MET A 23 12.18 -14.72 6.06
C MET A 23 11.37 -13.84 7.01
N PRO A 24 10.98 -12.62 6.60
CA PRO A 24 10.19 -11.75 7.46
C PRO A 24 8.92 -12.45 7.94
N PHE A 25 8.55 -12.23 9.20
CA PHE A 25 7.31 -12.76 9.75
C PHE A 25 6.65 -11.78 10.71
N LEU A 26 5.35 -11.93 10.88
CA LEU A 26 4.56 -11.26 11.90
C LEU A 26 3.75 -12.33 12.65
N ILE A 27 4.22 -12.67 13.85
CA ILE A 27 3.69 -13.78 14.64
C ILE A 27 3.34 -13.28 16.04
N GLY A 28 2.11 -13.55 16.49
CA GLY A 28 1.73 -13.34 17.88
C GLY A 28 2.06 -14.58 18.71
N VAL A 29 2.84 -14.41 19.77
CA VAL A 29 3.32 -15.54 20.59
C VAL A 29 2.87 -15.35 22.04
N PRO A 30 2.15 -16.31 22.63
CA PRO A 30 1.89 -16.28 24.06
C PRO A 30 3.19 -16.33 24.86
N THR A 31 3.29 -15.58 25.96
CA THR A 31 4.50 -15.49 26.79
C THR A 31 5.03 -16.88 27.23
N LEU A 32 4.13 -17.80 27.58
CA LEU A 32 4.48 -19.18 27.95
C LEU A 32 5.07 -20.00 26.80
N THR A 33 4.73 -19.68 25.56
CA THR A 33 5.31 -20.32 24.36
C THR A 33 6.67 -19.71 24.05
N LEU A 34 6.80 -18.38 24.13
CA LEU A 34 8.06 -17.69 23.85
C LEU A 34 9.19 -18.13 24.80
N GLN A 35 8.88 -18.35 26.09
CA GLN A 35 9.84 -18.84 27.09
C GLN A 35 10.43 -20.23 26.78
N LYS A 36 9.80 -21.02 25.89
CA LYS A 36 10.30 -22.34 25.49
C LYS A 36 11.39 -22.26 24.43
N VAL A 37 11.59 -21.11 23.80
CA VAL A 37 12.64 -20.89 22.80
C VAL A 37 13.76 -20.06 23.41
N PRO A 38 15.02 -20.50 23.32
CA PRO A 38 16.16 -19.68 23.72
C PRO A 38 16.22 -18.41 22.88
N LYS A 39 16.43 -17.24 23.51
CA LYS A 39 16.59 -15.98 22.77
C LYS A 39 17.77 -16.01 21.77
N SER A 40 18.79 -16.83 22.03
CA SER A 40 19.93 -17.04 21.12
C SER A 40 19.53 -17.61 19.77
N ASP A 41 18.42 -18.35 19.72
CA ASP A 41 18.02 -19.11 18.54
C ASP A 41 17.11 -18.28 17.63
N LEU A 42 16.45 -17.24 18.19
CA LEU A 42 15.53 -16.37 17.46
C LEU A 42 16.21 -15.46 16.43
N GLY A 43 17.54 -15.29 16.48
CA GLY A 43 18.28 -14.41 15.59
C GLY A 43 17.93 -12.93 15.79
N GLU A 44 17.94 -12.14 14.71
CA GLU A 44 17.66 -10.70 14.75
C GLU A 44 16.15 -10.42 14.62
N VAL A 45 15.43 -10.49 15.73
CA VAL A 45 13.97 -10.28 15.78
C VAL A 45 13.59 -9.04 16.58
N VAL A 46 12.47 -8.43 16.19
CA VAL A 46 11.82 -7.35 16.96
C VAL A 46 10.71 -7.97 17.82
N ILE A 47 10.80 -7.77 19.13
CA ILE A 47 9.84 -8.30 20.10
C ILE A 47 9.09 -7.13 20.75
N LEU A 48 7.77 -7.13 20.62
CA LEU A 48 6.87 -6.25 21.37
C LEU A 48 6.23 -7.07 22.49
N ASP A 49 6.60 -6.80 23.73
CA ASP A 49 5.87 -7.23 24.90
C ASP A 49 4.67 -6.29 25.10
N ALA A 50 3.48 -6.77 24.74
CA ALA A 50 2.25 -6.00 24.83
C ALA A 50 1.75 -5.82 26.28
N ASP A 51 2.13 -6.71 27.20
CA ASP A 51 1.72 -6.66 28.61
C ASP A 51 2.48 -5.55 29.34
N ASN A 52 3.79 -5.45 29.10
CA ASN A 52 4.67 -4.45 29.72
C ASN A 52 4.91 -3.21 28.83
N ASN A 53 4.40 -3.21 27.60
CA ASN A 53 4.63 -2.16 26.60
C ASN A 53 6.12 -1.91 26.35
N MET A 54 6.89 -3.00 26.23
CA MET A 54 8.33 -2.97 26.00
C MET A 54 8.65 -3.45 24.59
N ILE A 55 9.55 -2.76 23.91
CA ILE A 55 10.04 -3.13 22.58
C ILE A 55 11.53 -3.48 22.71
N GLU A 56 11.88 -4.73 22.39
CA GLU A 56 13.25 -5.18 22.19
C GLU A 56 13.51 -5.23 20.68
N SER A 57 14.47 -4.45 20.19
CA SER A 57 14.83 -4.40 18.77
C SER A 57 16.34 -4.28 18.63
N PRO A 58 17.00 -5.12 17.81
CA PRO A 58 18.39 -4.91 17.45
C PRO A 58 18.59 -3.77 16.45
N PHE A 59 17.49 -3.28 15.83
CA PHE A 59 17.51 -2.28 14.77
C PHE A 59 17.01 -0.90 15.21
N GLN A 60 17.46 0.15 14.52
CA GLN A 60 17.02 1.55 14.69
C GLN A 60 16.07 1.99 13.56
N ASP A 61 15.07 1.16 13.23
CA ASP A 61 14.20 1.38 12.07
C ASP A 61 13.45 2.71 12.11
N LEU A 62 12.98 3.13 13.30
CA LEU A 62 12.24 4.38 13.48
C LEU A 62 13.07 5.62 13.15
N GLU A 63 14.38 5.57 13.34
CA GLU A 63 15.29 6.67 13.03
C GLU A 63 15.52 6.81 11.52
N SER A 64 15.40 5.70 10.79
CA SER A 64 15.53 5.67 9.33
C SER A 64 14.32 6.24 8.59
N LEU A 65 13.20 6.44 9.27
CA LEU A 65 12.00 7.05 8.71
C LEU A 65 12.15 8.58 8.62
N PRO A 66 11.51 9.24 7.63
CA PRO A 66 11.40 10.68 7.59
C PRO A 66 10.77 11.24 8.88
N GLN A 67 11.54 12.04 9.63
CA GLN A 67 11.18 12.46 10.99
C GLN A 67 9.97 13.40 11.03
N ASP A 68 9.71 14.13 9.95
CA ASP A 68 8.50 14.91 9.74
C ASP A 68 7.26 14.02 9.72
N VAL A 69 7.29 12.89 9.01
CA VAL A 69 6.19 11.91 8.98
C VAL A 69 5.97 11.31 10.36
N VAL A 70 7.04 10.90 11.04
CA VAL A 70 6.97 10.33 12.40
C VAL A 70 6.40 11.33 13.41
N THR A 71 6.85 12.58 13.37
CA THR A 71 6.41 13.63 14.28
C THR A 71 4.93 13.96 14.07
N ASN A 72 4.51 14.08 12.81
CA ASN A 72 3.11 14.33 12.45
C ASN A 72 2.20 13.18 12.89
N LEU A 73 2.61 11.94 12.67
CA LEU A 73 1.87 10.76 13.11
C LEU A 73 1.77 10.71 14.64
N LYS A 74 2.87 10.89 15.36
CA LYS A 74 2.88 10.95 16.83
C LYS A 74 1.94 12.05 17.36
N LYS A 75 1.94 13.23 16.74
CA LYS A 75 1.05 14.34 17.11
C LYS A 75 -0.43 13.98 16.89
N ALA A 76 -0.75 13.36 15.76
CA ALA A 76 -2.11 12.90 15.46
C ALA A 76 -2.58 11.83 16.47
N LEU A 77 -1.71 10.88 16.82
CA LEU A 77 -2.02 9.81 17.76
C LEU A 77 -2.13 10.29 19.22
N ARG A 78 -1.51 11.41 19.58
CA ARG A 78 -1.64 12.00 20.93
C ARG A 78 -2.92 12.80 21.12
N ASN A 79 -3.52 13.28 20.03
CA ASN A 79 -4.73 14.10 20.11
C ASN A 79 -5.98 13.21 20.19
N ARG A 80 -6.51 12.98 21.40
CA ARG A 80 -7.68 12.12 21.63
C ARG A 80 -8.92 12.53 20.83
N SER A 81 -9.09 13.82 20.53
CA SER A 81 -10.22 14.31 19.73
C SER A 81 -10.18 13.81 18.29
N THR A 82 -8.98 13.60 17.74
CA THR A 82 -8.78 13.11 16.36
C THR A 82 -8.77 11.58 16.27
N LEU A 83 -8.95 10.85 17.38
CA LEU A 83 -8.94 9.38 17.41
C LEU A 83 -10.34 8.76 17.36
N LEU A 84 -11.42 9.56 17.47
CA LEU A 84 -12.78 9.04 17.41
C LEU A 84 -13.08 8.48 16.01
N GLY A 85 -13.80 7.36 15.93
CA GLY A 85 -14.17 6.72 14.67
C GLY A 85 -12.96 6.13 13.93
N ASP A 86 -12.77 6.53 12.67
CA ASP A 86 -11.68 6.08 11.80
C ASP A 86 -10.37 6.90 11.98
N GLY A 87 -10.28 7.73 13.03
CA GLY A 87 -9.20 8.66 13.26
C GLY A 87 -7.79 8.04 13.31
N VAL A 88 -7.64 6.90 13.99
CA VAL A 88 -6.38 6.13 14.02
C VAL A 88 -6.01 5.68 12.60
N SER A 89 -6.93 5.04 11.90
CA SER A 89 -6.73 4.54 10.54
C SER A 89 -6.38 5.66 9.57
N ARG A 90 -7.05 6.83 9.66
CA ARG A 90 -6.73 8.01 8.85
C ARG A 90 -5.35 8.59 9.16
N ALA A 91 -4.92 8.58 10.42
CA ALA A 91 -3.58 9.04 10.79
C ALA A 91 -2.50 8.19 10.12
N PHE A 92 -2.63 6.86 10.17
CA PHE A 92 -1.72 5.94 9.49
C PHE A 92 -1.83 6.04 7.96
N LEU A 93 -3.05 6.18 7.41
CA LEU A 93 -3.26 6.37 5.96
C LEU A 93 -2.52 7.62 5.45
N ARG A 94 -2.61 8.73 6.19
CA ARG A 94 -1.89 9.97 5.86
C ARG A 94 -0.38 9.83 5.90
N ALA A 95 0.13 9.06 6.87
CA ALA A 95 1.56 8.76 6.94
C ALA A 95 1.99 7.91 5.74
N LEU A 96 1.22 6.86 5.41
CA LEU A 96 1.47 6.04 4.21
C LEU A 96 1.41 6.86 2.93
N VAL A 97 0.44 7.75 2.77
CA VAL A 97 0.37 8.66 1.60
C VAL A 97 1.60 9.55 1.50
N GLN A 98 2.07 10.13 2.61
CA GLN A 98 3.29 10.95 2.61
C GLN A 98 4.50 10.16 2.10
N LEU A 99 4.66 8.92 2.56
CA LEU A 99 5.79 8.07 2.19
C LEU A 99 5.69 7.56 0.75
N THR A 100 4.49 7.27 0.26
CA THR A 100 4.32 6.39 -0.91
C THR A 100 3.65 7.07 -2.10
N ALA A 101 2.97 8.22 -1.93
CA ALA A 101 2.21 8.87 -3.01
C ALA A 101 3.06 9.32 -4.21
N GLY A 102 4.38 9.48 -4.03
CA GLY A 102 5.34 9.79 -5.09
C GLY A 102 5.42 8.72 -6.20
N TYR A 103 4.80 7.55 -5.98
CA TYR A 103 4.78 6.48 -6.97
C TYR A 103 4.04 6.88 -8.25
N ARG A 104 3.09 7.81 -8.17
CA ARG A 104 2.30 8.27 -9.32
C ARG A 104 3.19 8.98 -10.34
N GLU A 105 4.06 9.87 -9.87
CA GLU A 105 5.02 10.60 -10.69
C GLU A 105 6.05 9.68 -11.36
N ALA A 106 6.19 8.45 -10.87
CA ALA A 106 7.08 7.43 -11.41
C ALA A 106 6.40 6.49 -12.41
N LEU A 107 5.10 6.64 -12.66
CA LEU A 107 4.39 5.88 -13.69
C LEU A 107 4.73 6.42 -15.08
N THR A 108 5.15 5.54 -15.98
CA THR A 108 5.48 5.90 -17.37
C THR A 108 4.32 5.51 -18.27
N LEU A 109 3.70 6.50 -18.92
CA LEU A 109 2.63 6.31 -19.90
C LEU A 109 3.17 6.63 -21.29
N GLN A 110 3.35 5.60 -22.12
CA GLN A 110 3.68 5.76 -23.54
C GLN A 110 2.51 5.28 -24.39
N GLN A 111 2.17 6.01 -25.45
CA GLN A 111 1.03 5.68 -26.31
C GLN A 111 1.27 4.33 -27.00
N GLY A 112 0.35 3.38 -26.81
CA GLY A 112 0.41 2.03 -27.39
C GLY A 112 1.23 1.02 -26.58
N GLU A 113 1.90 1.45 -25.50
CA GLU A 113 2.64 0.56 -24.61
C GLU A 113 1.93 0.32 -23.29
N ARG A 114 2.37 -0.72 -22.56
CA ARG A 114 1.90 -0.98 -21.20
C ARG A 114 2.47 0.08 -20.26
N ILE A 115 1.66 0.50 -19.30
CA ILE A 115 2.07 1.39 -18.22
C ILE A 115 3.08 0.65 -17.35
N THR A 116 4.23 1.29 -17.09
CA THR A 116 5.31 0.74 -16.26
C THR A 116 5.65 1.68 -15.10
N PHE A 117 6.43 1.18 -14.14
CA PHE A 117 6.91 1.93 -12.99
C PHE A 117 8.43 2.16 -13.10
N ASN A 118 8.85 3.42 -13.07
CA ASN A 118 10.26 3.81 -13.11
C ASN A 118 10.79 4.06 -11.70
N GLN A 119 11.59 3.11 -11.19
CA GLN A 119 12.13 3.17 -9.83
C GLN A 119 13.02 4.40 -9.59
N ASN A 120 13.79 4.84 -10.58
CA ASN A 120 14.66 6.02 -10.45
C ASN A 120 13.83 7.28 -10.35
N ALA A 121 12.80 7.42 -11.19
CA ALA A 121 11.86 8.53 -11.13
C ALA A 121 11.13 8.59 -9.78
N PHE A 122 10.81 7.43 -9.18
CA PHE A 122 10.21 7.38 -7.84
C PHE A 122 11.14 7.96 -6.77
N VAL A 123 12.42 7.57 -6.76
CA VAL A 123 13.41 8.10 -5.82
C VAL A 123 13.63 9.60 -6.04
N GLU A 124 13.75 10.02 -7.30
CA GLU A 124 13.98 11.41 -7.68
C GLU A 124 12.76 12.32 -7.50
N SER A 125 11.55 11.75 -7.38
CA SER A 125 10.32 12.51 -7.12
C SER A 125 10.30 13.25 -5.79
N ARG A 126 11.23 12.92 -4.88
CA ARG A 126 11.30 13.42 -3.51
C ARG A 126 12.65 14.08 -3.18
N PRO A 127 12.69 14.96 -2.16
CA PRO A 127 13.94 15.58 -1.71
C PRO A 127 15.03 14.57 -1.35
N SER A 128 16.30 14.95 -1.53
CA SER A 128 17.47 14.08 -1.28
C SER A 128 17.50 13.46 0.12
N SER A 129 16.90 14.11 1.12
CA SER A 129 16.77 13.57 2.48
C SER A 129 15.88 12.33 2.58
N MET A 130 14.88 12.17 1.70
CA MET A 130 13.99 11.00 1.68
C MET A 130 14.51 9.88 0.78
N GLN A 131 15.43 10.16 -0.15
CA GLN A 131 15.91 9.19 -1.13
C GLN A 131 16.49 7.90 -0.52
N PRO A 132 17.29 7.94 0.58
CA PRO A 132 17.79 6.71 1.20
C PRO A 132 16.66 5.79 1.69
N PHE A 133 15.60 6.37 2.26
CA PHE A 133 14.42 5.63 2.68
C PHE A 133 13.68 5.03 1.47
N LEU A 134 13.48 5.80 0.41
CA LEU A 134 12.77 5.32 -0.80
C LEU A 134 13.51 4.17 -1.50
N ARG A 135 14.84 4.16 -1.48
CA ARG A 135 15.63 3.04 -2.00
C ARG A 135 15.40 1.77 -1.21
N LYS A 136 15.43 1.83 0.13
CA LYS A 136 15.05 0.69 0.98
C LYS A 136 13.61 0.25 0.74
N MET A 137 12.71 1.21 0.55
CA MET A 137 11.29 0.94 0.30
C MET A 137 11.06 0.15 -1.00
N LEU A 138 11.87 0.36 -2.05
CA LEU A 138 11.83 -0.41 -3.30
C LEU A 138 12.17 -1.90 -3.12
N GLU A 139 12.93 -2.23 -2.08
CA GLU A 139 13.31 -3.61 -1.74
C GLU A 139 12.19 -4.33 -0.98
N LEU A 140 11.17 -3.62 -0.49
CA LEU A 140 10.09 -4.21 0.31
C LEU A 140 9.06 -4.94 -0.56
N GLN A 141 8.84 -6.23 -0.27
CA GLN A 141 7.83 -7.04 -0.95
C GLN A 141 6.42 -6.42 -0.89
N ILE A 142 6.05 -5.84 0.26
CA ILE A 142 4.75 -5.17 0.45
C ILE A 142 4.57 -3.96 -0.49
N PHE A 143 5.65 -3.26 -0.84
CA PHE A 143 5.59 -2.16 -1.78
C PHE A 143 5.58 -2.64 -3.22
N GLN A 144 6.40 -3.65 -3.55
CA GLN A 144 6.42 -4.26 -4.88
C GLN A 144 5.04 -4.79 -5.28
N GLN A 145 4.37 -5.52 -4.38
CA GLN A 145 3.00 -6.02 -4.60
C GLN A 145 2.00 -4.87 -4.77
N PHE A 146 2.11 -3.81 -3.97
CA PHE A 146 1.26 -2.63 -4.16
C PHE A 146 1.44 -2.01 -5.55
N ILE A 147 2.67 -1.85 -6.03
CA ILE A 147 2.92 -1.30 -7.38
C ILE A 147 2.42 -2.24 -8.46
N GLU A 148 2.67 -3.54 -8.34
CA GLU A 148 2.21 -4.56 -9.29
C GLU A 148 0.68 -4.58 -9.42
N GLU A 149 -0.05 -4.56 -8.29
CA GLU A 149 -1.51 -4.45 -8.27
C GLU A 149 -1.99 -3.20 -9.01
N ARG A 150 -1.36 -2.03 -8.74
CA ARG A 150 -1.71 -0.77 -9.42
C ARG A 150 -1.46 -0.84 -10.92
N LEU A 151 -0.31 -1.37 -11.34
CA LEU A 151 0.02 -1.53 -12.75
C LEU A 151 -0.95 -2.50 -13.45
N ASN A 152 -1.32 -3.60 -12.79
CA ASN A 152 -2.27 -4.57 -13.32
C ASN A 152 -3.65 -3.96 -13.52
N MET A 153 -4.14 -3.19 -12.54
CA MET A 153 -5.41 -2.47 -12.68
C MET A 153 -5.36 -1.52 -13.88
N LEU A 154 -4.34 -0.66 -13.94
CA LEU A 154 -4.20 0.33 -15.02
C LEU A 154 -4.08 -0.32 -16.40
N ASN A 155 -3.24 -1.33 -16.54
CA ASN A 155 -3.06 -2.02 -17.81
C ASN A 155 -4.28 -2.85 -18.24
N SER A 156 -5.17 -3.19 -17.30
CA SER A 156 -6.46 -3.83 -17.59
C SER A 156 -7.58 -2.83 -17.92
N GLY A 157 -7.26 -1.52 -17.98
CA GLY A 157 -8.26 -0.46 -18.16
C GLY A 157 -9.12 -0.19 -16.93
N LEU A 158 -8.80 -0.82 -15.79
CA LEU A 158 -9.45 -0.60 -14.52
C LEU A 158 -8.77 0.59 -13.84
N GLY A 159 -9.48 1.71 -13.71
CA GLY A 159 -9.04 2.77 -12.81
C GLY A 159 -9.17 2.33 -11.34
N PHE A 160 -8.43 2.98 -10.46
CA PHE A 160 -8.56 2.82 -9.01
C PHE A 160 -9.09 4.10 -8.35
N SER A 161 -9.90 3.94 -7.30
CA SER A 161 -10.51 5.02 -6.53
C SER A 161 -10.79 4.55 -5.09
N ASP A 162 -9.75 4.15 -4.38
CA ASP A 162 -9.83 3.76 -2.98
C ASP A 162 -9.43 4.90 -2.04
N GLU A 163 -9.55 4.66 -0.73
CA GLU A 163 -9.30 5.66 0.33
C GLU A 163 -7.89 6.23 0.27
N PHE A 164 -6.89 5.40 -0.08
CA PHE A 164 -5.53 5.85 -0.25
C PHE A 164 -5.41 6.84 -1.41
N GLU A 165 -6.08 6.57 -2.53
CA GLU A 165 -6.01 7.42 -3.71
C GLU A 165 -6.77 8.75 -3.51
N MET A 166 -7.84 8.74 -2.72
CA MET A 166 -8.57 9.95 -2.29
C MET A 166 -7.71 10.83 -1.37
N GLU A 167 -7.04 10.22 -0.38
CA GLU A 167 -6.14 10.94 0.52
C GLU A 167 -4.89 11.44 -0.23
N ALA A 168 -4.33 10.65 -1.15
CA ALA A 168 -3.21 11.06 -2.00
C ALA A 168 -3.57 12.24 -2.93
N CYS A 169 -4.79 12.28 -3.48
CA CYS A 169 -5.26 13.44 -4.23
C CYS A 169 -5.35 14.69 -3.34
N SER A 170 -5.84 14.55 -2.12
CA SER A 170 -5.96 15.67 -1.17
C SER A 170 -4.59 16.18 -0.71
N TYR A 171 -3.61 15.28 -0.56
CA TYR A 171 -2.23 15.61 -0.25
C TYR A 171 -1.53 16.31 -1.44
N SER A 172 -1.72 15.80 -2.66
CA SER A 172 -1.15 16.31 -3.91
C SER A 172 -1.85 17.59 -4.40
N ALA A 173 -3.09 17.91 -3.99
CA ALA A 173 -3.79 19.13 -4.42
C ALA A 173 -3.08 20.46 -4.05
N LYS A 174 -2.04 20.42 -3.21
CA LYS A 174 -1.12 21.55 -2.98
C LYS A 174 0.00 21.68 -4.02
N SER A 175 0.13 20.69 -4.92
CA SER A 175 1.09 20.59 -6.01
C SER A 175 0.33 20.27 -7.29
N SER A 176 0.08 21.27 -8.13
CA SER A 176 -0.58 21.12 -9.43
C SER A 176 0.28 20.30 -10.40
N SER A 177 0.29 18.96 -10.27
CA SER A 177 1.12 18.11 -11.11
C SER A 177 0.41 17.81 -12.45
N LYS A 178 1.13 18.05 -13.56
CA LYS A 178 0.70 17.71 -14.93
C LYS A 178 0.30 16.22 -15.07
N PHE A 179 0.93 15.35 -14.28
CA PHE A 179 0.59 13.93 -14.21
C PHE A 179 -0.87 13.72 -13.77
N MET A 180 -1.37 14.45 -12.77
CA MET A 180 -2.76 14.30 -12.34
C MET A 180 -3.78 14.73 -13.39
N GLN A 181 -3.44 15.71 -14.24
CA GLN A 181 -4.26 16.06 -15.39
C GLN A 181 -4.24 14.94 -16.43
N GLN A 182 -3.06 14.42 -16.79
CA GLN A 182 -2.92 13.31 -17.74
C GLN A 182 -3.61 12.02 -17.23
N TYR A 183 -3.48 11.69 -15.95
CA TYR A 183 -4.15 10.54 -15.34
C TYR A 183 -5.67 10.72 -15.32
N ARG A 184 -6.18 11.92 -14.99
CA ARG A 184 -7.63 12.21 -15.05
C ARG A 184 -8.16 12.12 -16.48
N GLU A 185 -7.43 12.66 -17.45
CA GLU A 185 -7.80 12.56 -18.87
C GLU A 185 -7.78 11.10 -19.34
N TRP A 186 -6.74 10.34 -19.02
CA TRP A 186 -6.62 8.93 -19.39
C TRP A 186 -7.67 8.04 -18.71
N THR A 187 -7.93 8.22 -17.42
CA THR A 187 -9.01 7.48 -16.74
C THR A 187 -10.39 7.88 -17.25
N TYR A 188 -10.57 9.13 -17.65
CA TYR A 188 -11.80 9.59 -18.30
C TYR A 188 -11.99 8.98 -19.69
N THR A 189 -10.95 8.94 -20.53
CA THR A 189 -11.00 8.29 -21.84
C THR A 189 -11.20 6.77 -21.72
N MET A 190 -10.48 6.09 -20.82
CA MET A 190 -10.66 4.66 -20.54
C MET A 190 -12.07 4.32 -20.04
N ARG A 191 -12.66 5.14 -19.16
CA ARG A 191 -14.06 4.96 -18.74
C ARG A 191 -15.04 5.17 -19.89
N LYS A 192 -14.78 6.14 -20.77
CA LYS A 192 -15.59 6.39 -21.96
C LYS A 192 -15.48 5.24 -22.96
N GLU A 193 -14.29 4.70 -23.18
CA GLU A 193 -14.04 3.56 -24.07
C GLU A 193 -14.63 2.26 -23.50
N SER A 194 -14.46 2.01 -22.20
CA SER A 194 -15.07 0.86 -21.52
C SER A 194 -16.61 0.95 -21.57
N SER A 195 -17.19 2.10 -21.25
CA SER A 195 -18.65 2.31 -21.33
C SER A 195 -19.18 2.28 -22.77
N ALA A 196 -18.41 2.75 -23.75
CA ALA A 196 -18.73 2.62 -25.16
C ALA A 196 -18.66 1.16 -25.63
N PHE A 197 -17.72 0.37 -25.13
CA PHE A 197 -17.63 -1.07 -25.38
C PHE A 197 -18.84 -1.80 -24.78
N PHE A 198 -19.21 -1.51 -23.53
CA PHE A 198 -20.42 -2.05 -22.91
C PHE A 198 -21.71 -1.64 -23.65
N ARG A 199 -21.80 -0.41 -24.18
CA ARG A 199 -22.93 0.00 -25.03
C ARG A 199 -22.93 -0.72 -26.38
N SER A 200 -21.78 -0.84 -27.04
CA SER A 200 -21.63 -1.52 -28.33
C SER A 200 -21.96 -3.02 -28.24
N VAL A 201 -21.59 -3.67 -27.15
CA VAL A 201 -21.97 -5.07 -26.87
C VAL A 201 -23.48 -5.17 -26.57
N LYS A 202 -24.06 -4.21 -25.85
CA LYS A 202 -25.51 -4.15 -25.59
C LYS A 202 -26.34 -3.88 -26.85
N ASP A 203 -25.84 -3.05 -27.76
CA ASP A 203 -26.48 -2.75 -29.04
C ASP A 203 -26.32 -3.90 -30.06
N LYS A 204 -25.23 -4.67 -30.00
CA LYS A 204 -25.06 -5.90 -30.80
C LYS A 204 -25.82 -7.11 -30.27
N ALA A 205 -26.15 -7.15 -28.98
CA ALA A 205 -26.86 -8.28 -28.36
C ALA A 205 -28.40 -8.20 -28.46
N ASN A 206 -28.99 -7.22 -29.17
CA ASN A 206 -30.44 -7.15 -29.28
C ASN A 206 -30.97 -6.72 -30.68
N PRO A 207 -31.11 -7.70 -31.59
CA PRO A 207 -32.29 -7.73 -32.47
C PRO A 207 -33.15 -9.00 -32.32
N ALA A 208 -32.74 -9.97 -31.50
CA ALA A 208 -33.37 -11.30 -31.49
C ALA A 208 -34.45 -11.53 -30.40
N VAL A 209 -34.67 -10.59 -29.46
CA VAL A 209 -35.63 -10.79 -28.35
C VAL A 209 -36.90 -9.92 -28.47
N LYS A 210 -37.28 -9.52 -29.69
CA LYS A 210 -38.56 -8.80 -29.93
C LYS A 210 -39.65 -9.64 -30.60
N TYR A 211 -39.40 -10.90 -30.96
CA TYR A 211 -40.40 -11.76 -31.61
C TYR A 211 -40.88 -12.97 -30.79
N ALA A 212 -40.47 -13.12 -29.52
CA ALA A 212 -40.88 -14.25 -28.69
C ALA A 212 -42.05 -13.94 -27.71
N VAL A 213 -42.79 -12.84 -27.92
CA VAL A 213 -44.01 -12.54 -27.16
C VAL A 213 -45.12 -12.17 -28.14
N LYS A 214 -45.60 -13.17 -28.88
CA LYS A 214 -46.94 -13.24 -29.49
C LYS A 214 -47.08 -14.60 -30.18
N SER A 215 -47.42 -15.62 -29.39
CA SER A 215 -48.18 -16.80 -29.80
C SER A 215 -48.80 -17.39 -28.54
#